data_AF-B9GZJ4-F1
#
_entry.id   AF-B9GZJ4-F1
#
_cell.length_a   1.000
_cell.length_b   1.000
_cell.length_c   1.000
_cell.angle_alpha   90.00
_cell.angle_beta   90.00
_cell.angle_gamma   90.00
#
_symmetry.space_group_name_H-M   'P 1'
#
loop_
_entity.id
_entity.type
_entity.pdbx_description
1 polymer ?
#
loop_
_entity_poly.entity_id
_entity_poly.type
_entity_poly.pdbx_seq_one_letter_code
_entity_poly.pdbx_strand_id
1 'polypeptide(L)'
;MATSHQIYHRPFRETWKNGSLWVFVYGSLIWKAGFNYDDGIVGFIKGYRRVFYQVDVFCSGNRQHNTDHRGTTEYPGRTVTLEPADREVCKKRIKEQ
;
A
#
# COMPACT_ATOMS: atom_id res chain seq x y z
N MET A 1 14.29 22.97 22.26
CA MET A 1 14.34 21.50 22.20
C MET A 1 12.91 21.00 22.04
N ALA A 2 12.48 20.71 20.81
CA ALA A 2 11.13 20.21 20.58
C ALA A 2 11.13 18.70 20.84
N THR A 3 10.39 18.27 21.84
CA THR A 3 10.21 16.87 22.20
C THR A 3 9.53 16.14 21.05
N SER A 4 10.22 15.14 20.50
CA SER A 4 9.67 14.00 19.78
C SER A 4 8.34 13.62 20.42
N HIS A 5 7.21 13.71 19.71
CA HIS A 5 5.91 13.05 19.96
C HIS A 5 4.79 13.53 19.00
N GLN A 6 5.05 14.46 18.07
CA GLN A 6 4.01 15.03 17.19
C GLN A 6 3.84 14.34 15.81
N ILE A 7 4.52 13.22 15.54
CA ILE A 7 4.55 12.58 14.21
C ILE A 7 3.71 11.30 14.16
N TYR A 8 2.43 11.31 14.56
CA TYR A 8 1.56 10.13 14.35
C TYR A 8 0.12 10.45 13.92
N HIS A 9 -0.24 11.72 13.78
CA HIS A 9 -1.61 12.12 13.44
C HIS A 9 -1.63 13.19 12.35
N ARG A 10 -1.23 12.83 11.12
CA ARG A 10 -1.61 13.62 9.94
C ARG A 10 -2.76 12.90 9.24
N PRO A 11 -4.02 13.34 9.40
CA PRO A 11 -5.11 12.80 8.61
C PRO A 11 -4.81 13.04 7.13
N PHE A 12 -4.84 11.98 6.33
CA PHE A 12 -4.49 11.94 4.90
C PHE A 12 -5.22 12.97 4.00
N ARG A 13 -6.20 13.72 4.53
CA ARG A 13 -7.01 14.67 3.76
C ARG A 13 -6.56 16.13 3.75
N GLU A 14 -5.61 16.55 4.58
CA GLU A 14 -5.19 17.94 4.61
C GLU A 14 -3.66 18.04 4.72
N THR A 15 -3.00 18.32 3.59
CA THR A 15 -1.92 19.29 3.38
C THR A 15 -1.09 18.88 2.16
N TRP A 16 -1.54 19.23 0.95
CA TRP A 16 -0.61 19.40 -0.17
C TRP A 16 0.01 20.80 -0.03
N LYS A 17 0.91 20.98 0.94
CA LYS A 17 1.79 22.15 0.89
C LYS A 17 2.90 21.79 -0.10
N ASN A 18 2.84 22.37 -1.30
CA ASN A 18 3.89 22.42 -2.34
C ASN A 18 3.85 21.40 -3.50
N GLY A 19 2.75 20.67 -3.71
CA GLY A 19 2.58 19.88 -4.95
C GLY A 19 3.30 18.52 -5.02
N SER A 20 3.95 18.07 -3.95
CA SER A 20 4.54 16.72 -3.87
C SER A 20 3.45 15.63 -3.83
N LEU A 21 3.68 14.47 -4.45
CA LEU A 21 2.75 13.34 -4.50
C LEU A 21 3.09 12.30 -3.41
N TRP A 22 2.10 11.93 -2.59
CA TRP A 22 2.26 10.91 -1.54
C TRP A 22 1.42 9.68 -1.85
N VAL A 23 2.05 8.51 -1.81
CA VAL A 23 1.44 7.21 -2.12
C VAL A 23 1.25 6.40 -0.84
N PHE A 24 0.00 6.06 -0.49
CA PHE A 24 -0.28 5.11 0.60
C PHE A 24 -0.02 3.68 0.15
N VAL A 25 0.86 2.98 0.87
CA VAL A 25 1.41 1.70 0.43
C VAL A 25 0.92 0.56 1.33
N TYR A 26 0.07 -0.33 0.80
CA TYR A 26 -0.63 -1.34 1.60
C TYR A 26 -0.28 -2.81 1.31
N GLY A 27 0.57 -3.05 0.30
CA GLY A 27 0.97 -4.39 -0.16
C GLY A 27 2.47 -4.53 -0.44
N SER A 28 2.84 -5.23 -1.50
CA SER A 28 4.23 -5.54 -1.89
C SER A 28 5.11 -4.30 -2.10
N LEU A 29 4.51 -3.19 -2.51
CA LEU A 29 5.15 -1.88 -2.66
C LEU A 29 5.83 -1.36 -1.37
N ILE A 30 5.50 -1.93 -0.21
CA ILE A 30 6.19 -1.65 1.06
C ILE A 30 7.67 -2.05 0.95
N TRP A 31 7.95 -3.22 0.35
CA TRP A 31 9.28 -3.82 0.26
C TRP A 31 9.92 -3.67 -1.12
N LYS A 32 9.12 -3.60 -2.19
CA LYS A 32 9.57 -3.44 -3.58
C LYS A 32 8.82 -2.28 -4.21
N ALA A 33 9.31 -1.06 -4.00
CA ALA A 33 8.62 0.16 -4.41
C ALA A 33 8.37 0.21 -5.93
N GLY A 34 9.37 -0.14 -6.74
CA GLY A 34 9.26 -0.05 -8.20
C GLY A 34 9.22 1.39 -8.74
N PHE A 35 9.40 2.40 -7.90
CA PHE A 35 9.53 3.81 -8.22
C PHE A 35 10.52 4.48 -7.26
N ASN A 36 11.12 5.61 -7.70
CA ASN A 36 11.96 6.44 -6.85
C ASN A 36 11.07 7.24 -5.89
N TYR A 37 11.49 7.34 -4.64
CA TYR A 37 10.77 8.08 -3.61
C TYR A 37 11.80 8.75 -2.69
N ASP A 38 11.49 9.96 -2.24
CA ASP A 38 12.42 10.79 -1.48
C ASP A 38 12.34 10.49 0.03
N ASP A 39 11.12 10.27 0.54
CA ASP A 39 10.89 9.96 1.95
C ASP A 39 9.76 8.94 2.16
N GLY A 40 9.71 8.34 3.35
CA GLY A 40 8.70 7.37 3.72
C GLY A 40 8.37 7.36 5.21
N ILE A 41 7.10 7.63 5.53
CA ILE A 41 6.60 7.69 6.91
C ILE A 41 5.67 6.52 7.23
N VAL A 42 5.51 6.21 8.52
CA VAL A 42 4.41 5.35 9.00
C VAL A 42 3.17 6.22 9.19
N GLY A 43 2.05 5.82 8.61
CA GLY A 43 0.79 6.53 8.67
C GLY A 43 -0.41 5.58 8.60
N PHE A 44 -1.61 6.14 8.40
CA PHE A 44 -2.82 5.35 8.29
C PHE A 44 -3.88 6.02 7.41
N ILE A 45 -4.78 5.21 6.87
CA ILE A 45 -6.02 5.65 6.25
C ILE A 45 -7.21 5.20 7.09
N LYS A 46 -8.29 5.98 7.07
CA LYS A 46 -9.57 5.66 7.74
C LYS A 46 -10.60 5.22 6.70
N GLY A 47 -11.58 4.43 7.12
CA GLY A 47 -12.68 3.97 6.27
C GLY A 47 -12.31 2.82 5.34
N TYR A 48 -11.14 2.20 5.57
CA TYR A 48 -10.66 1.07 4.78
C TYR A 48 -9.99 0.03 5.67
N ARG A 49 -10.16 -1.22 5.26
CA ARG A 49 -9.49 -2.37 5.85
C ARG A 49 -8.71 -3.15 4.80
N ARG A 50 -7.71 -3.91 5.24
CA ARG A 50 -6.95 -4.79 4.36
C ARG A 50 -7.56 -6.19 4.37
N VAL A 51 -7.83 -6.71 3.19
CA VAL A 51 -8.36 -8.06 2.99
C VAL A 51 -7.52 -8.80 1.96
N PHE A 52 -7.47 -10.13 2.04
CA PHE A 52 -6.79 -10.97 1.04
C PHE A 52 -7.81 -11.54 0.06
N TYR A 53 -8.51 -10.67 -0.66
CA TYR A 53 -9.60 -11.06 -1.55
C TYR A 53 -9.24 -10.97 -3.03
N GLN A 54 -8.14 -10.30 -3.37
CA GLN A 54 -7.72 -10.21 -4.77
C GLN A 54 -7.16 -11.56 -5.20
N VAL A 55 -7.75 -12.14 -6.25
CA VAL A 55 -7.37 -13.44 -6.78
C VAL A 55 -6.22 -13.25 -7.75
N ASP A 56 -5.13 -13.96 -7.49
CA ASP A 56 -3.93 -13.96 -8.32
C ASP A 56 -3.82 -15.31 -9.03
N VAL A 57 -3.79 -15.27 -10.36
CA VAL A 57 -3.63 -16.46 -11.20
C VAL A 57 -2.37 -16.32 -12.06
N PHE A 58 -1.49 -17.31 -12.00
CA PHE A 58 -0.45 -17.47 -13.01
C PHE A 58 -1.01 -18.26 -14.19
N CYS A 59 -1.24 -17.57 -15.32
CA CYS A 59 -1.54 -18.25 -16.58
C CYS A 59 -0.23 -18.81 -17.16
N SER A 60 -0.09 -20.14 -17.16
CA SER A 60 1.02 -20.80 -17.83
C SER A 60 0.91 -20.61 -19.35
N GLY A 61 1.74 -19.72 -19.91
CA GLY A 61 1.89 -19.45 -21.34
C GLY A 61 3.12 -18.58 -21.58
N ASN A 62 3.69 -18.60 -22.80
CA ASN A 62 4.96 -17.93 -23.17
C ASN A 62 4.95 -16.39 -23.13
N ARG A 63 4.24 -15.76 -22.19
CA ARG A 63 4.44 -14.36 -21.84
C ARG A 63 5.30 -14.30 -20.60
N GLN A 64 6.58 -14.00 -20.79
CA GLN A 64 7.47 -13.59 -19.72
C GLN A 64 6.81 -12.41 -18.98
N HIS A 65 6.18 -12.67 -17.84
CA HIS A 65 5.61 -11.62 -16.99
C HIS A 65 6.07 -11.78 -15.55
N ASN A 66 6.48 -10.63 -15.02
CA ASN A 66 7.09 -10.31 -13.73
C ASN A 66 6.72 -11.21 -12.54
N THR A 67 7.74 -11.59 -11.77
CA THR A 67 7.83 -12.65 -10.77
C THR A 67 7.07 -12.42 -9.45
N ASP A 68 5.74 -12.27 -9.46
CA ASP A 68 4.99 -12.19 -8.18
C ASP A 68 3.56 -12.79 -8.22
N HIS A 69 3.30 -13.77 -9.08
CA HIS A 69 2.01 -14.46 -9.10
C HIS A 69 1.98 -15.49 -7.95
N ARG A 70 1.21 -15.22 -6.89
CA ARG A 70 1.16 -16.03 -5.65
C ARG A 70 0.32 -17.32 -5.76
N GLY A 71 0.06 -17.80 -6.98
CA GLY A 71 -0.69 -19.04 -7.24
C GLY A 71 -0.72 -19.42 -8.72
N THR A 72 -1.35 -20.55 -9.04
CA THR A 72 -1.49 -21.11 -10.40
C THR A 72 -2.95 -21.05 -10.88
N THR A 73 -3.20 -21.45 -12.12
CA THR A 73 -4.57 -21.62 -12.64
C THR A 73 -5.39 -22.61 -11.81
N GLU A 74 -4.77 -23.72 -11.41
CA GLU A 74 -5.39 -24.79 -10.63
C GLU A 74 -5.49 -24.42 -9.14
N TYR A 75 -4.54 -23.64 -8.64
CA TYR A 75 -4.46 -23.22 -7.24
C TYR A 75 -4.25 -21.70 -7.14
N PRO A 76 -5.33 -20.91 -7.31
CA PRO A 76 -5.24 -19.46 -7.31
C PRO A 76 -4.74 -18.93 -5.95
N GLY A 77 -3.81 -17.99 -6.02
CA GLY A 77 -3.31 -17.26 -4.87
C GLY A 77 -4.28 -16.16 -4.45
N ARG A 78 -4.09 -15.61 -3.26
CA ARG A 78 -4.81 -14.41 -2.80
C ARG A 78 -3.82 -13.33 -2.37
N THR A 79 -4.00 -12.13 -2.89
CA THR A 79 -3.24 -10.94 -2.52
C THR A 79 -4.06 -9.92 -1.78
N VAL A 80 -3.35 -8.99 -1.12
CA VAL A 80 -3.95 -7.96 -0.31
C VAL A 80 -4.56 -6.87 -1.19
N THR A 81 -5.77 -6.46 -0.84
CA THR A 81 -6.46 -5.29 -1.38
C THR A 81 -7.06 -4.46 -0.24
N LEU A 82 -7.56 -3.27 -0.58
CA LEU A 82 -8.29 -2.40 0.34
C LEU A 82 -9.78 -2.50 0.05
N GLU A 83 -10.55 -2.75 1.09
CA GLU A 83 -12.01 -2.76 1.04
C GLU A 83 -12.55 -1.61 1.90
N PRO A 84 -13.59 -0.88 1.45
CA PRO A 84 -14.29 0.08 2.28
C PRO A 84 -14.80 -0.57 3.56
N ALA A 85 -14.49 0.02 4.70
CA ALA A 85 -14.93 -0.45 6.00
C ALA A 85 -15.06 0.74 6.93
N ASP A 86 -16.31 1.17 7.15
CA ASP A 86 -16.60 2.31 7.98
C ASP A 86 -16.05 2.11 9.39
N ARG A 87 -15.46 3.18 9.94
CA ARG A 87 -14.82 3.22 11.27
C ARG A 87 -13.54 2.38 11.41
N GLU A 88 -13.07 1.70 10.38
CA GLU A 88 -11.78 1.02 10.42
C GLU A 88 -10.60 1.94 10.09
N VAL A 89 -9.43 1.57 10.61
CA VAL A 89 -8.17 2.29 10.42
C VAL A 89 -7.09 1.32 9.97
N CYS A 90 -6.51 1.55 8.79
CA CYS A 90 -5.43 0.75 8.26
C CYS A 90 -4.08 1.48 8.40
N LYS A 91 -3.20 0.96 9.28
CA LYS A 91 -1.85 1.51 9.53
C LYS A 91 -0.79 0.88 8.61
N LYS A 92 -0.13 1.69 7.77
CA LYS A 92 0.93 1.28 6.82
C LYS A 92 1.94 2.40 6.50
N ARG A 93 2.79 2.21 5.49
CA ARG A 93 3.73 3.23 5.03
C ARG A 93 3.09 4.16 3.99
N ILE A 94 3.54 5.40 3.98
CA ILE A 94 3.23 6.41 2.96
C ILE A 94 4.58 6.86 2.40
N LYS A 95 4.72 6.89 1.08
CA LYS A 95 5.96 7.29 0.39
C LYS A 95 5.74 8.56 -0.40
N GLU A 96 6.67 9.51 -0.32
CA GLU A 96 6.69 10.74 -1.14
C GLU A 96 7.44 10.45 -2.44
N GLN A 97 6.79 10.71 -3.58
CA GLN A 97 7.43 10.67 -4.90
C GLN A 97 8.14 11.97 -5.23
#